data_AF-X0WSJ5-F1
#
_entry.id   AF-X0WSJ5-F1
#
_cell.length_a   1.000
_cell.length_b   1.000
_cell.length_c   1.000
_cell.angle_alpha   90.00
_cell.angle_beta   90.00
_cell.angle_gamma   90.00
#
_symmetry.space_group_name_H-M   'P 1'
#
loop_
_entity.id
_entity.type
_entity.pdbx_description
1 polymer ?
#
loop_
_entity_poly.entity_id
_entity_poly.type
_entity_poly.pdbx_seq_one_letter_code
_entity_poly.pdbx_strand_id
1 'polypeptide(L)'
;AFSLRVNGYIKEKPAPTVSISPAGTSFNLTIDSEDETIGRFVLANSGEEGIKITSIKTSADYLIPLISEIEISSGEKENLQVILLRDKISDKIQEGEIKEYLYLTIAIPIAINK
;
A
#
# COMPACT_ATOMS: atom_id res chain seq x y z
N ALA A 1 -35.11 -43.67 -4.31
CA ALA A 1 -33.95 -42.93 -4.86
C ALA A 1 -33.80 -41.64 -4.06
N PHE A 2 -32.62 -41.37 -3.49
CA PHE A 2 -32.34 -40.12 -2.77
C PHE A 2 -31.66 -39.13 -3.70
N SER A 3 -32.24 -37.93 -3.84
CA SER A 3 -31.69 -36.82 -4.62
C SER A 3 -31.11 -35.79 -3.64
N LEU A 4 -29.79 -35.68 -3.57
CA LEU A 4 -29.13 -34.58 -2.87
C LEU A 4 -29.11 -33.36 -3.79
N ARG A 5 -29.93 -32.34 -3.50
CA ARG A 5 -29.87 -31.04 -4.19
C ARG A 5 -28.89 -30.14 -3.44
N VAL A 6 -27.69 -30.00 -3.99
CA VAL A 6 -26.72 -29.00 -3.52
C VAL A 6 -27.07 -27.67 -4.18
N ASN A 7 -27.69 -26.76 -3.43
CA ASN A 7 -27.82 -25.36 -3.84
C ASN A 7 -26.55 -24.62 -3.46
N GLY A 8 -25.59 -24.57 -4.38
CA GLY A 8 -24.42 -23.71 -4.29
C GLY A 8 -24.60 -22.48 -5.18
N TYR A 9 -24.39 -21.29 -4.64
CA TYR A 9 -24.23 -20.08 -5.45
C TYR A 9 -22.83 -20.10 -6.05
N ILE A 10 -22.73 -20.05 -7.39
CA ILE A 10 -21.45 -19.76 -8.04
C ILE A 10 -21.10 -18.33 -7.64
N LYS A 11 -20.18 -18.17 -6.67
CA LYS A 11 -19.60 -16.87 -6.38
C LYS A 11 -18.68 -16.54 -7.53
N GLU A 12 -18.85 -15.37 -8.14
CA GLU A 12 -17.85 -14.83 -9.07
C GLU A 12 -16.48 -14.87 -8.39
N LYS A 13 -15.44 -15.14 -9.17
CA LYS A 13 -14.07 -15.08 -8.66
C LYS A 13 -13.84 -13.71 -8.02
N PRO A 14 -13.27 -13.63 -6.80
CA PRO A 14 -12.94 -12.38 -6.15
C PRO A 14 -12.15 -11.48 -7.11
N ALA A 15 -12.62 -10.25 -7.27
CA ALA A 15 -11.86 -9.25 -8.03
C ALA A 15 -10.49 -9.04 -7.37
N PRO A 16 -9.42 -8.81 -8.16
CA PRO A 16 -8.11 -8.46 -7.62
C PRO A 16 -8.27 -7.19 -6.79
N THR A 17 -8.10 -7.33 -5.47
CA THR A 17 -8.36 -6.25 -4.52
C THR A 17 -7.11 -6.01 -3.70
N VAL A 18 -6.58 -4.80 -3.86
CA VAL A 18 -5.48 -4.28 -3.04
C VAL A 18 -6.08 -3.29 -2.05
N SER A 19 -5.85 -3.52 -0.77
CA SER A 19 -6.24 -2.59 0.28
C SER A 19 -5.02 -1.95 0.92
N ILE A 20 -5.18 -0.70 1.35
CA ILE A 20 -4.14 0.11 1.97
C ILE A 20 -4.68 0.61 3.31
N SER A 21 -3.93 0.42 4.38
CA SER A 21 -4.30 0.91 5.72
C SER A 21 -3.08 1.41 6.48
N PRO A 22 -3.13 2.58 7.14
CA PRO A 22 -4.23 3.55 7.12
C PRO A 22 -4.37 4.24 5.75
N ALA A 23 -5.47 4.97 5.53
CA ALA A 23 -5.72 5.72 4.29
C ALA A 23 -4.74 6.88 4.06
N GLY A 24 -4.05 7.31 5.12
CA GLY A 24 -3.04 8.35 5.12
C GLY A 24 -2.27 8.32 6.43
N THR A 25 -1.17 9.05 6.48
CA THR A 25 -0.36 9.22 7.68
C THR A 25 -0.06 10.71 7.87
N SER A 26 0.12 11.12 9.13
CA SER A 26 0.55 12.47 9.47
C SER A 26 1.84 12.38 10.26
N PHE A 27 2.84 13.13 9.83
CA PHE A 27 4.10 13.25 10.56
C PHE A 27 4.01 14.45 11.48
N ASN A 28 4.33 14.26 12.75
CA ASN A 28 4.41 15.36 13.70
C ASN A 28 5.88 15.77 13.86
N LEU A 29 6.16 17.02 13.48
CA LEU A 29 7.50 17.59 13.48
C LEU A 29 7.86 18.27 14.81
N THR A 30 6.90 18.40 15.74
CA THR A 30 7.10 19.06 17.04
C THR A 30 7.67 18.14 18.11
N ILE A 31 7.65 16.83 17.90
CA ILE A 31 8.16 15.84 18.84
C ILE A 31 9.42 15.24 18.23
N ASP A 32 10.55 15.32 18.95
CA ASP A 32 11.81 14.72 18.54
C ASP A 32 11.84 13.22 18.86
N SER A 33 11.09 12.44 18.10
CA SER A 33 11.12 10.97 18.15
C SER A 33 11.31 10.38 16.76
N GLU A 34 12.14 9.34 16.66
CA GLU A 34 12.39 8.62 15.41
C GLU A 34 11.11 7.96 14.88
N ASP A 35 10.28 7.42 15.77
CA ASP A 35 9.00 6.78 15.41
C ASP A 35 8.02 7.76 14.74
N GLU A 36 8.07 9.06 15.06
CA GLU A 36 7.20 10.07 14.45
C GLU A 36 7.69 10.56 13.07
N THR A 37 8.82 10.04 12.60
CA THR A 37 9.31 10.25 11.22
C THR A 37 9.03 9.09 10.29
N ILE A 38 8.40 8.01 10.78
CA ILE A 38 8.14 6.81 9.99
C ILE A 38 6.64 6.60 9.81
N GLY A 39 6.18 6.80 8.57
CA GLY A 39 4.83 6.49 8.14
C GLY A 39 4.73 5.02 7.80
N ARG A 40 3.85 4.29 8.49
CA ARG A 40 3.65 2.84 8.30
C ARG A 40 2.31 2.59 7.61
N PHE A 41 2.37 1.83 6.53
CA PHE A 41 1.22 1.37 5.77
C PHE A 41 1.26 -0.15 5.66
N VAL A 42 0.09 -0.76 5.70
CA VAL A 42 -0.12 -2.18 5.43
C VAL A 42 -0.85 -2.29 4.10
N LEU A 43 -0.24 -3.00 3.17
CA LEU A 43 -0.83 -3.37 1.90
C LEU A 43 -1.31 -4.81 2.03
N ALA A 44 -2.56 -5.10 1.67
CA ALA A 44 -3.10 -6.45 1.71
C ALA A 44 -3.75 -6.82 0.38
N ASN A 45 -3.45 -8.03 -0.09
CA ASN A 45 -4.03 -8.60 -1.29
C ASN A 45 -5.12 -9.61 -0.90
N SER A 46 -6.39 -9.28 -1.19
CA SER A 46 -7.51 -10.19 -0.98
C SER A 46 -8.04 -10.82 -2.27
N GLY A 47 -7.32 -10.67 -3.39
CA GLY A 47 -7.60 -11.36 -4.65
C GLY A 47 -7.01 -12.79 -4.66
N GLU A 48 -7.44 -13.61 -5.62
CA GLU A 48 -6.94 -15.00 -5.79
C GLU A 48 -5.54 -15.08 -6.40
N GLU A 49 -5.10 -14.04 -7.11
CA GLU A 49 -3.79 -13.98 -7.76
C GLU A 49 -2.83 -13.07 -7.01
N GLY A 50 -1.54 -13.36 -7.09
CA GLY A 50 -0.49 -12.49 -6.57
C GLY A 50 -0.47 -11.15 -7.31
N ILE A 51 -0.18 -10.07 -6.59
CA ILE A 51 -0.02 -8.73 -7.16
C ILE A 51 1.43 -8.30 -7.05
N LYS A 52 1.89 -7.52 -8.03
CA LYS A 52 3.22 -6.93 -7.99
C LYS A 52 3.12 -5.41 -8.06
N ILE A 53 3.75 -4.73 -7.11
CA ILE A 53 3.99 -3.30 -7.11
C ILE A 53 5.40 -3.08 -7.63
N THR A 54 5.51 -2.44 -8.79
CA THR A 54 6.78 -2.27 -9.51
C THR A 54 7.40 -0.90 -9.29
N SER A 55 6.69 0.02 -8.64
CA SER A 55 7.24 1.31 -8.26
C SER A 55 6.50 1.91 -7.09
N ILE A 56 7.27 2.44 -6.14
CA ILE A 56 6.79 3.20 -4.99
C ILE A 56 7.54 4.52 -4.98
N LYS A 57 6.80 5.62 -5.10
CA LYS A 57 7.35 6.98 -5.21
C LYS A 57 6.58 7.94 -4.34
N THR A 58 7.19 9.07 -4.03
CA THR A 58 6.59 10.16 -3.23
C THR A 58 6.57 11.43 -4.07
N SER A 59 5.65 12.34 -3.77
CA SER A 59 5.57 13.66 -4.43
C SER A 59 6.71 14.60 -4.02
N ALA A 60 7.38 14.31 -2.92
CA ALA A 60 8.43 15.15 -2.35
C ALA A 60 9.72 14.38 -2.04
N ASP A 61 10.85 15.04 -2.22
CA ASP A 61 12.21 14.51 -2.07
C ASP A 61 12.67 14.34 -0.61
N TYR A 62 11.87 14.84 0.32
CA TYR A 62 12.02 14.65 1.76
C TYR A 62 11.19 13.47 2.29
N LEU A 63 10.37 12.82 1.47
CA LEU A 63 9.68 11.58 1.81
C LEU A 63 10.35 10.41 1.08
N ILE A 64 10.90 9.45 1.82
CA ILE A 64 11.66 8.34 1.26
C ILE A 64 10.95 7.02 1.56
N PRO A 65 10.39 6.33 0.55
CA PRO A 65 9.91 4.96 0.74
C PRO A 65 11.10 4.04 0.97
N LEU A 66 11.01 3.13 1.95
CA LEU A 66 12.11 2.20 2.27
C LEU A 66 12.25 1.05 1.26
N ILE A 67 11.19 0.76 0.53
CA ILE A 67 11.14 -0.26 -0.50
C ILE A 67 10.57 0.35 -1.77
N SER A 68 11.13 -0.06 -2.91
CA SER A 68 10.75 0.47 -4.23
C SER A 68 9.79 -0.46 -4.99
N GLU A 69 9.79 -1.75 -4.63
CA GLU A 69 9.00 -2.81 -5.24
C GLU A 69 8.54 -3.79 -4.17
N ILE A 70 7.35 -4.39 -4.35
CA ILE A 70 6.75 -5.35 -3.44
C ILE A 70 5.97 -6.39 -4.26
N GLU A 71 6.01 -7.64 -3.85
CA GLU A 71 5.13 -8.69 -4.35
C GLU A 71 4.28 -9.21 -3.20
N ILE A 72 2.95 -9.23 -3.38
CA ILE A 72 2.00 -9.62 -2.34
C ILE A 72 1.19 -10.82 -2.85
N SER A 73 1.46 -11.99 -2.28
CA SER A 73 0.72 -13.21 -2.59
C SER A 73 -0.75 -13.09 -2.20
N SER A 74 -1.60 -13.94 -2.80
CA SER A 74 -3.03 -14.00 -2.47
C SER A 74 -3.25 -14.25 -0.97
N GLY A 75 -4.01 -13.39 -0.32
CA GLY A 75 -4.34 -13.48 1.11
C GLY A 75 -3.26 -12.89 2.04
N GLU A 76 -2.13 -12.47 1.51
CA GLU A 76 -0.99 -11.97 2.29
C GLU A 76 -1.02 -10.45 2.51
N LYS A 77 -0.19 -10.01 3.44
CA LYS A 77 0.00 -8.60 3.79
C LYS A 77 1.48 -8.24 3.81
N GLU A 78 1.77 -7.04 3.33
CA GLU A 78 3.13 -6.49 3.34
C GLU A 78 3.16 -5.11 3.98
N ASN A 79 4.26 -4.81 4.66
CA ASN A 79 4.49 -3.53 5.32
C ASN A 79 5.24 -2.58 4.38
N LEU A 80 4.67 -1.40 4.17
CA LEU A 80 5.29 -0.30 3.47
C LEU A 80 5.61 0.82 4.45
N GLN A 81 6.88 1.24 4.48
CA GLN A 81 7.35 2.31 5.35
C GLN A 81 7.87 3.48 4.52
N VAL A 82 7.54 4.69 4.96
CA VAL A 82 8.00 5.95 4.37
C VAL A 82 8.63 6.80 5.47
N ILE A 83 9.86 7.26 5.24
CA ILE A 83 10.62 8.10 6.18
C ILE A 83 10.50 9.57 5.76
N LEU A 84 10.29 10.44 6.75
CA LEU A 84 10.38 11.89 6.59
C LEU A 84 11.77 12.40 6.98
N LEU A 85 12.46 13.00 6.01
CA LEU A 85 13.73 13.71 6.19
C LEU A 85 13.46 15.13 6.72
N ARG A 86 13.52 15.28 8.05
CA ARG A 86 13.20 16.56 8.73
C ARG A 86 14.10 17.71 8.29
N ASP A 87 15.38 17.43 8.12
CA ASP A 87 16.41 18.37 7.67
C ASP A 87 16.03 19.08 6.36
N LYS A 88 15.30 18.41 5.48
CA LYS A 88 14.87 18.97 4.18
C LYS A 88 13.54 19.71 4.21
N ILE A 89 12.74 19.54 5.27
CA ILE A 89 11.41 20.17 5.40
C ILE A 89 11.41 21.34 6.38
N SER A 90 12.38 21.42 7.31
CA SER A 90 12.46 22.48 8.33
C SER A 90 12.35 23.89 7.77
N ASP A 91 12.89 24.15 6.57
CA ASP A 91 12.85 25.48 5.95
C ASP A 91 11.59 25.76 5.12
N LYS A 92 10.76 24.74 4.85
CA LYS A 92 9.60 24.82 3.94
C LYS A 92 8.27 25.01 4.65
N ILE A 93 8.23 24.90 5.97
CA ILE A 93 6.99 24.98 6.75
C ILE A 93 6.76 26.43 7.17
N GLN A 94 6.00 27.16 6.35
CA GLN A 94 5.33 28.39 6.75
C GLN A 94 3.88 28.02 7.07
N GLU A 95 3.47 28.21 8.32
CA GLU A 95 2.14 27.95 8.92
C GLU A 95 1.10 27.23 8.02
N GLY A 96 0.93 25.93 8.21
CA GLY A 96 -0.11 25.15 7.53
C GLY A 96 0.16 23.64 7.50
N GLU A 97 -0.84 22.87 7.08
CA GLU A 97 -0.69 21.44 6.77
C GLU A 97 -0.23 21.27 5.31
N ILE A 98 0.91 20.61 5.11
CA ILE A 98 1.39 20.23 3.77
C ILE A 98 0.86 18.84 3.45
N LYS A 99 0.08 18.72 2.38
CA LYS A 99 -0.43 17.44 1.90
C LYS A 99 0.42 16.90 0.76
N GLU A 100 1.09 15.79 1.03
CA GLU A 100 1.92 15.07 0.07
C GLU A 100 1.31 13.70 -0.26
N TYR A 101 1.82 13.07 -1.32
CA TYR A 101 1.26 11.86 -1.90
C TYR A 101 2.30 10.74 -2.05
N LEU A 102 1.83 9.52 -1.81
CA LEU A 102 2.53 8.28 -2.10
C LEU A 102 1.90 7.68 -3.37
N TYR A 103 2.71 7.44 -4.38
CA TYR A 103 2.31 6.85 -5.64
C TYR A 103 2.75 5.38 -5.70
N LEU A 104 1.82 4.49 -6.02
CA LEU A 104 2.06 3.06 -6.22
C LEU A 104 1.76 2.70 -7.68
N THR A 105 2.70 2.03 -8.34
CA THR A 105 2.48 1.45 -9.67
C THR A 105 2.25 -0.05 -9.54
N ILE A 106 1.07 -0.51 -9.91
CA ILE A 106 0.64 -1.90 -9.79
C ILE A 106 0.69 -2.57 -11.16
N ALA A 107 1.34 -3.74 -11.24
CA ALA A 107 1.32 -4.61 -12.40
C ALA A 107 0.17 -5.61 -12.29
N ILE A 108 -0.58 -5.76 -13.38
CA ILE A 108 -1.68 -6.72 -13.50
C ILE A 108 -1.14 -7.97 -14.22
N PRO A 109 -1.27 -9.18 -13.64
CA PRO A 109 -0.83 -10.41 -14.28
C PRO A 109 -1.67 -10.73 -15.54
N ILE A 110 -1.01 -11.23 -16.58
CA ILE A 110 -1.65 -11.70 -17.82
C ILE A 110 -1.23 -13.16 -18.04
N ALA A 111 -2.20 -14.08 -17.95
CA ALA A 111 -1.97 -15.50 -18.20
C ALA A 111 -2.11 -15.83 -19.69
N ILE A 112 -1.15 -16.57 -20.25
CA ILE A 112 -1.21 -17.12 -21.62
C ILE A 112 -1.23 -18.64 -21.52
N ASN A 113 -2.35 -19.25 -21.90
CA ASN A 113 -2.54 -20.70 -21.91
C ASN A 113 -2.39 -21.26 -23.34
N LYS A 114 -1.93 -22.51 -23.45
CA LYS A 114 -1.85 -23.26 -24.71
C LYS A 114 -3.03 -24.21 -24.87
#